data_AF-A0FLD8-F1
#
_entry.id   AF-A0FLD8-F1
#
_cell.length_a   1.000
_cell.length_b   1.000
_cell.length_c   1.000
_cell.angle_alpha   90.00
_cell.angle_beta   90.00
_cell.angle_gamma   90.00
#
_symmetry.space_group_name_H-M   'P 1'
#
loop_
_entity.id
_entity.type
_entity.pdbx_description
1 polymer ?
#
loop_
_entity_poly.entity_id
_entity_poly.type
_entity_poly.pdbx_seq_one_letter_code
_entity_poly.pdbx_strand_id
1 'polypeptide(L)'
;IKSTGISLYFKFPEELPLPKEADGRDFLVNLIDSPGHVDFSSEVTAALRVTDGALVVVDSVEGVCVQTETVLRQALTERIKPVMTINKLDRSFLELQLEPEDMYQNFSRIIENANVIMSTYMDDALGDVQVYPDAGTVSFSAGLHGWAFTLSRFARMYAKKFGVPTEKMTPRLWGDSFFNRSEKKWTKREGPNAVRAFCEFVIKPIKKIIDNCMADKIPELEKLLSSLGITLTTEDKELRQKPLMKRILQKWIPADQALLEMMVLHLPAPATAQSYRAELLYEGPPDDACCTAIRNCDPNGPLMLYISKMVPSSDKGRFIAYGRVFSGTVKAGMKVRVMGPNYVPGSKKDLAVKNIQRTLLMMGRRTDSVDSVPCGNIVGLVGLDTVLVKSGTLSDFDDAFPLKDMKYSVSPVVRVAVEPKNPSDLPKLVEGLKRLAKSDPLVQCITEESGEHVIAGAGELHLEICLKDLQDDFMNGAPIKKSNPVVSFRETIEGVDDPESTAVCLSKSPNKHNRLYIYATPFPEKLADAIEDGKVTPRDEPKARMKMLRDEYGVPEDAAR
;
A
#
# COMPACT_ATOMS: atom_id res chain seq x y z
N ILE A 1 -8.02 -12.43 4.83
CA ILE A 1 -8.16 -10.95 4.78
C ILE A 1 -7.55 -10.52 3.47
N LYS A 2 -8.28 -9.77 2.63
CA LYS A 2 -7.81 -9.38 1.28
C LYS A 2 -8.01 -7.88 1.11
N SER A 3 -7.14 -7.24 0.34
CA SER A 3 -7.31 -5.82 0.07
C SER A 3 -8.59 -5.56 -0.73
N THR A 4 -9.29 -4.44 -0.52
CA THR A 4 -10.53 -4.14 -1.26
C THR A 4 -10.54 -2.73 -1.80
N GLY A 5 -10.89 -2.59 -3.08
CA GLY A 5 -11.04 -1.30 -3.74
C GLY A 5 -12.45 -0.73 -3.54
N ILE A 6 -12.52 0.58 -3.29
CA ILE A 6 -13.74 1.37 -3.30
C ILE A 6 -13.48 2.70 -4.01
N SER A 7 -14.39 3.09 -4.89
CA SER A 7 -14.36 4.41 -5.52
C SER A 7 -15.30 5.36 -4.77
N LEU A 8 -14.77 6.48 -4.30
CA LEU A 8 -15.51 7.50 -3.58
C LEU A 8 -15.63 8.76 -4.42
N TYR A 9 -16.83 9.32 -4.49
CA TYR A 9 -17.05 10.65 -5.05
C TYR A 9 -16.94 11.69 -3.93
N PHE A 10 -16.12 12.72 -4.15
CA PHE A 10 -15.90 13.79 -3.20
C PHE A 10 -16.01 15.15 -3.90
N LYS A 11 -16.97 15.97 -3.46
CA LYS A 11 -17.11 17.35 -3.91
C LYS A 11 -16.25 18.26 -3.02
N PHE A 12 -15.23 18.85 -3.61
CA PHE A 12 -14.24 19.67 -2.92
C PHE A 12 -14.82 20.99 -2.40
N PRO A 13 -14.58 21.37 -1.14
CA PRO A 13 -15.20 22.53 -0.50
C PRO A 13 -14.99 23.85 -1.26
N GLU A 14 -16.05 24.62 -1.45
CA GLU A 14 -16.07 25.86 -2.26
C GLU A 14 -15.12 26.94 -1.73
N GLU A 15 -14.94 26.98 -0.41
CA GLU A 15 -14.07 27.92 0.27
C GLU A 15 -12.57 27.67 0.05
N LEU A 16 -12.19 26.53 -0.55
CA LEU A 16 -10.81 26.18 -0.81
C LEU A 16 -10.39 26.49 -2.25
N PRO A 17 -9.15 26.96 -2.45
CA PRO A 17 -8.58 27.05 -3.79
C PRO A 17 -8.46 25.65 -4.37
N LEU A 18 -8.82 25.53 -5.65
CA LEU A 18 -8.65 24.26 -6.37
C LEU A 18 -7.16 23.88 -6.43
N PRO A 19 -6.83 22.58 -6.33
CA PRO A 19 -5.51 22.09 -6.69
C PRO A 19 -5.13 22.57 -8.10
N LYS A 20 -3.85 22.88 -8.33
CA LYS A 20 -3.38 23.46 -9.61
C LYS A 20 -3.74 22.63 -10.84
N GLU A 21 -3.82 21.32 -10.67
CA GLU A 21 -4.04 20.32 -11.72
C GLU A 21 -5.51 19.90 -11.83
N ALA A 22 -6.42 20.51 -11.05
CA ALA A 22 -7.81 20.11 -11.01
C ALA A 22 -8.66 20.87 -12.04
N ASP A 23 -9.35 20.13 -12.91
CA ASP A 23 -10.29 20.67 -13.90
C ASP A 23 -11.67 21.03 -13.31
N GLY A 24 -11.90 20.70 -12.05
CA GLY A 24 -13.17 20.93 -11.37
C GLY A 24 -13.12 20.64 -9.87
N ARG A 25 -14.28 20.74 -9.22
CA ARG A 25 -14.44 20.45 -7.78
C ARG A 25 -14.86 19.02 -7.49
N ASP A 26 -15.10 18.23 -8.53
CA ASP A 26 -15.60 16.87 -8.42
C ASP A 26 -14.43 15.89 -8.54
N PHE A 27 -14.13 15.21 -7.44
CA PHE A 27 -13.01 14.27 -7.37
C PHE A 27 -13.52 12.84 -7.22
N LEU A 28 -12.88 11.92 -7.94
CA LEU A 28 -13.02 10.48 -7.74
C LEU A 28 -11.79 9.98 -7.00
N VAL A 29 -11.98 9.47 -5.78
CA VAL A 29 -10.91 8.92 -4.96
C VAL A 29 -11.05 7.40 -4.92
N ASN A 30 -10.13 6.70 -5.56
CA ASN A 30 -10.04 5.25 -5.51
C ASN A 30 -9.22 4.83 -4.28
N LEU A 31 -9.87 4.30 -3.26
CA LEU A 31 -9.21 3.79 -2.06
C LEU A 31 -9.04 2.28 -2.14
N ILE A 32 -7.86 1.80 -1.76
CA ILE A 32 -7.60 0.38 -1.57
C ILE A 32 -7.26 0.17 -0.10
N ASP A 33 -8.16 -0.48 0.62
CA ASP A 33 -7.89 -0.90 1.99
C ASP A 33 -6.94 -2.11 1.96
N SER A 34 -5.82 -2.04 2.69
CA SER A 34 -4.79 -3.08 2.72
C SER A 34 -4.59 -3.61 4.14
N PRO A 35 -4.36 -4.92 4.33
CA PRO A 35 -4.13 -5.48 5.66
C PRO A 35 -2.84 -4.96 6.30
N GLY A 36 -2.89 -4.69 7.61
CA GLY A 36 -1.73 -4.20 8.37
C GLY A 36 -0.83 -5.28 8.99
N HIS A 37 -1.20 -6.56 8.89
CA HIS A 37 -0.42 -7.66 9.45
C HIS A 37 0.67 -8.14 8.47
N VAL A 38 1.87 -8.43 8.97
CA VAL A 38 3.07 -8.77 8.18
C VAL A 38 2.88 -9.94 7.21
N ASP A 39 2.17 -10.97 7.67
CA ASP A 39 1.77 -12.15 6.89
C ASP A 39 1.03 -11.83 5.58
N PHE A 40 0.40 -10.66 5.48
CA PHE A 40 -0.34 -10.22 4.29
C PHE A 40 0.34 -9.04 3.58
N SER A 41 1.64 -8.84 3.79
CA SER A 41 2.41 -7.79 3.11
C SER A 41 2.36 -7.90 1.58
N SER A 42 2.13 -9.09 1.02
CA SER A 42 1.90 -9.29 -0.41
C SER A 42 0.67 -8.56 -0.95
N GLU A 43 -0.40 -8.47 -0.15
CA GLU A 43 -1.60 -7.68 -0.47
C GLU A 43 -1.29 -6.17 -0.46
N VAL A 44 -0.38 -5.73 0.41
CA VAL A 44 0.08 -4.32 0.45
C VAL A 44 0.88 -4.01 -0.82
N THR A 45 1.83 -4.86 -1.21
CA THR A 45 2.59 -4.70 -2.45
C THR A 45 1.68 -4.65 -3.68
N ALA A 46 0.69 -5.55 -3.73
CA ALA A 46 -0.28 -5.59 -4.83
C ALA A 46 -1.15 -4.31 -4.91
N ALA A 47 -1.47 -3.70 -3.76
CA ALA A 47 -2.18 -2.43 -3.70
C ALA A 47 -1.28 -1.25 -4.13
N LEU A 48 -0.07 -1.15 -3.59
CA LEU A 48 0.87 -0.06 -3.89
C LEU A 48 1.21 0.04 -5.38
N ARG A 49 1.28 -1.09 -6.08
CA ARG A 49 1.53 -1.10 -7.52
C ARG A 49 0.45 -0.38 -8.34
N VAL A 50 -0.79 -0.36 -7.86
CA VAL A 50 -1.95 0.20 -8.57
C VAL A 50 -2.46 1.50 -7.95
N THR A 51 -1.73 2.11 -7.01
CA THR A 51 -2.04 3.42 -6.42
C THR A 51 -0.98 4.47 -6.77
N ASP A 52 -1.25 5.73 -6.47
CA ASP A 52 -0.34 6.87 -6.68
C ASP A 52 0.13 7.52 -5.38
N GLY A 53 -0.64 7.32 -4.31
CA GLY A 53 -0.39 7.86 -2.98
C GLY A 53 -0.76 6.85 -1.91
N ALA A 54 -0.26 7.08 -0.70
CA ALA A 54 -0.55 6.25 0.47
C ALA A 54 -1.01 7.10 1.65
N LEU A 55 -2.08 6.68 2.32
CA LEU A 55 -2.46 7.20 3.64
C LEU A 55 -1.91 6.24 4.71
N VAL A 56 -0.82 6.64 5.36
CA VAL A 56 -0.15 5.84 6.39
C VAL A 56 -0.84 6.07 7.73
N VAL A 57 -1.39 5.00 8.30
CA VAL A 57 -2.12 5.04 9.57
C VAL A 57 -1.19 4.58 10.68
N VAL A 58 -0.94 5.46 11.66
CA VAL A 58 -0.03 5.16 12.78
C VAL A 58 -0.79 5.32 14.10
N ASP A 59 -0.62 4.39 15.03
CA ASP A 59 -1.29 4.45 16.33
C ASP A 59 -0.71 5.59 17.18
N SER A 60 -1.59 6.40 17.78
CA SER A 60 -1.22 7.49 18.68
C SER A 60 -0.51 7.04 19.96
N VAL A 61 -0.64 5.78 20.36
CA VAL A 61 -0.03 5.22 21.58
C VAL A 61 1.19 4.38 21.25
N GLU A 62 1.07 3.47 20.28
CA GLU A 62 2.18 2.55 19.91
C GLU A 62 3.24 3.25 19.05
N GLY A 63 2.84 4.27 18.28
CA GLY A 63 3.72 5.01 17.39
C GLY A 63 4.16 4.19 16.18
N VAL A 64 5.37 4.51 15.68
CA VAL A 64 5.94 3.86 14.50
C VAL A 64 6.54 2.50 14.91
N CYS A 65 6.00 1.42 14.35
CA CYS A 65 6.47 0.06 14.56
C CYS A 65 7.19 -0.50 13.32
N VAL A 66 7.77 -1.70 13.43
CA VAL A 66 8.49 -2.39 12.33
C VAL A 66 7.61 -2.56 11.09
N GLN A 67 6.30 -2.82 11.25
CA GLN A 67 5.39 -2.89 10.11
C GLN A 67 5.22 -1.54 9.41
N THR A 68 5.16 -0.45 10.18
CA THR A 68 5.04 0.91 9.63
C THR A 68 6.27 1.24 8.79
N GLU A 69 7.47 0.91 9.29
CA GLU A 69 8.72 1.07 8.55
C GLU A 69 8.72 0.25 7.25
N THR A 70 8.32 -1.02 7.34
CA THR A 70 8.30 -1.93 6.19
C THR A 70 7.37 -1.42 5.08
N VAL A 71 6.16 -0.97 5.45
CA VAL A 71 5.18 -0.45 4.49
C VAL A 71 5.65 0.89 3.89
N LEU A 72 6.24 1.78 4.70
CA LEU A 72 6.82 3.02 4.20
C LEU A 72 7.95 2.75 3.19
N ARG A 73 8.86 1.84 3.51
CA ARG A 73 9.95 1.41 2.62
C ARG A 73 9.42 0.88 1.28
N GLN A 74 8.42 0.01 1.32
CA GLN A 74 7.78 -0.53 0.12
C GLN A 74 7.13 0.57 -0.73
N ALA A 75 6.38 1.48 -0.09
CA ALA A 75 5.71 2.59 -0.77
C ALA A 75 6.72 3.51 -1.46
N LEU A 76 7.78 3.92 -0.77
CA LEU A 76 8.80 4.82 -1.30
C LEU A 76 9.60 4.17 -2.44
N THR A 77 9.90 2.88 -2.35
CA THR A 77 10.58 2.12 -3.43
C THR A 77 9.74 2.09 -4.72
N GLU A 78 8.42 2.05 -4.60
CA GLU A 78 7.47 2.13 -5.74
C GLU A 78 7.16 3.57 -6.17
N ARG A 79 7.87 4.56 -5.60
CA ARG A 79 7.65 6.01 -5.77
C ARG A 79 6.23 6.47 -5.41
N ILE A 80 5.66 5.92 -4.35
CA ILE A 80 4.36 6.32 -3.81
C ILE A 80 4.53 7.42 -2.78
N LYS A 81 3.83 8.54 -2.95
CA LYS A 81 3.90 9.66 -2.02
C LYS A 81 3.03 9.40 -0.77
N PRO A 82 3.58 9.48 0.46
CA PRO A 82 2.80 9.29 1.66
C PRO A 82 2.15 10.59 2.15
N VAL A 83 0.97 10.45 2.74
CA VAL A 83 0.42 11.34 3.77
C VAL A 83 0.16 10.49 5.01
N MET A 84 0.09 11.11 6.17
CA MET A 84 0.04 10.36 7.43
C MET A 84 -1.18 10.74 8.27
N THR A 85 -1.78 9.76 8.94
CA THR A 85 -2.75 10.02 10.00
C THR A 85 -2.32 9.35 11.30
N ILE A 86 -2.21 10.15 12.37
CA ILE A 86 -2.07 9.62 13.73
C ILE A 86 -3.47 9.24 14.20
N ASN A 87 -3.71 7.95 14.42
CA ASN A 87 -5.02 7.39 14.68
C ASN A 87 -5.17 6.90 16.13
N LYS A 88 -6.41 6.56 16.50
CA LYS A 88 -6.79 6.12 17.85
C LYS A 88 -6.61 7.19 18.94
N LEU A 89 -6.79 8.46 18.58
CA LEU A 89 -6.72 9.56 19.56
C LEU A 89 -7.71 9.40 20.72
N ASP A 90 -8.80 8.65 20.52
CA ASP A 90 -9.73 8.28 21.59
C ASP A 90 -9.02 7.58 22.77
N ARG A 91 -7.96 6.81 22.52
CA ARG A 91 -7.14 6.22 23.60
C ARG A 91 -6.40 7.29 24.38
N SER A 92 -5.80 8.27 23.71
CA SER A 92 -5.11 9.39 24.37
C SER A 92 -6.07 10.19 25.25
N PHE A 93 -7.30 10.43 24.80
CA PHE A 93 -8.30 11.22 25.53
C PHE A 93 -9.04 10.44 26.62
N LEU A 94 -9.49 9.22 26.34
CA LEU A 94 -10.42 8.46 27.18
C LEU A 94 -9.73 7.40 28.04
N GLU A 95 -8.69 6.75 27.53
CA GLU A 95 -8.00 5.65 28.25
C GLU A 95 -6.84 6.19 29.08
N LEU A 96 -5.90 6.87 28.42
CA LEU A 96 -4.69 7.39 29.05
C LEU A 96 -4.90 8.76 29.71
N GLN A 97 -5.92 9.50 29.28
CA GLN A 97 -6.28 10.84 29.77
C GLN A 97 -5.08 11.81 29.81
N LEU A 98 -4.23 11.74 28.78
CA LEU A 98 -2.97 12.50 28.74
C LEU A 98 -3.23 14.01 28.87
N GLU A 99 -2.24 14.71 29.41
CA GLU A 99 -2.26 16.17 29.39
C GLU A 99 -1.94 16.70 27.99
N PRO A 100 -2.43 17.89 27.61
CA PRO A 100 -2.28 18.39 26.25
C PRO A 100 -0.84 18.46 25.75
N GLU A 101 0.11 18.82 26.62
CA GLU A 101 1.52 18.89 26.26
C GLU A 101 2.11 17.50 26.02
N ASP A 102 1.75 16.50 26.83
CA ASP A 102 2.19 15.12 26.64
C ASP A 102 1.67 14.55 25.32
N MET A 103 0.41 14.86 24.96
CA MET A 103 -0.15 14.51 23.64
C MET A 103 0.66 15.13 22.52
N TYR A 104 0.99 16.43 22.61
CA TYR A 104 1.79 17.11 21.59
C TYR A 104 3.18 16.48 21.44
N GLN A 105 3.91 16.29 22.54
CA GLN A 105 5.26 15.73 22.52
C GLN A 105 5.28 14.32 21.93
N ASN A 106 4.29 13.51 22.29
CA ASN A 106 4.13 12.17 21.75
C ASN A 106 3.85 12.21 20.24
N PHE A 107 2.90 13.04 19.79
CA PHE A 107 2.59 13.16 18.36
C PHE A 107 3.78 13.70 17.55
N SER A 108 4.53 14.68 18.07
CA SER A 108 5.75 15.19 17.44
C SER A 108 6.77 14.08 17.24
N ARG A 109 7.03 13.29 18.29
CA ARG A 109 7.96 12.15 18.22
C ARG A 109 7.54 11.12 17.17
N ILE A 110 6.25 10.81 17.08
CA ILE A 110 5.73 9.87 16.08
C ILE A 110 6.02 10.39 14.66
N ILE A 111 5.78 11.68 14.41
CA ILE A 111 6.03 12.31 13.10
C ILE A 111 7.53 12.35 12.79
N GLU A 112 8.36 12.72 13.76
CA GLU A 112 9.81 12.76 13.62
C GLU A 112 10.37 11.38 13.27
N ASN A 113 9.94 10.33 13.99
CA ASN A 113 10.37 8.96 13.71
C ASN A 113 9.97 8.50 12.30
N ALA A 114 8.75 8.84 11.85
CA ALA A 114 8.32 8.55 10.48
C ALA A 114 9.17 9.30 9.45
N ASN A 115 9.47 10.58 9.68
CA ASN A 115 10.29 11.40 8.80
C ASN A 115 11.75 10.95 8.71
N VAL A 116 12.30 10.41 9.80
CA VAL A 116 13.63 9.78 9.79
C VAL A 116 13.64 8.61 8.81
N ILE A 117 12.64 7.73 8.86
CA ILE A 117 12.51 6.61 7.91
C ILE A 117 12.33 7.13 6.48
N MET A 118 11.45 8.11 6.25
CA MET A 118 11.21 8.65 4.91
C MET A 118 12.47 9.31 4.32
N SER A 119 13.29 9.96 5.15
CA SER A 119 14.51 10.64 4.70
C SER A 119 15.60 9.71 4.18
N THR A 120 15.58 8.41 4.52
CA THR A 120 16.57 7.45 4.01
C THR A 120 16.26 6.97 2.59
N TYR A 121 15.09 7.32 2.04
CA TYR A 121 14.60 6.92 0.71
C TYR A 121 14.33 8.13 -0.19
N MET A 122 15.15 9.18 -0.09
CA MET A 122 15.02 10.34 -0.98
C MET A 122 15.29 9.94 -2.44
N ASP A 123 14.38 10.33 -3.33
CA ASP A 123 14.46 10.17 -4.77
C ASP A 123 14.19 11.54 -5.40
N ASP A 124 15.13 12.04 -6.20
CA ASP A 124 15.03 13.36 -6.84
C ASP A 124 13.76 13.51 -7.68
N ALA A 125 13.26 12.41 -8.27
CA ALA A 125 12.04 12.41 -9.08
C ALA A 125 10.76 12.51 -8.23
N LEU A 126 10.81 12.06 -6.97
CA LEU A 126 9.68 12.10 -6.04
C LEU A 126 9.67 13.39 -5.20
N GLY A 127 10.85 14.01 -5.03
CA GLY A 127 11.04 15.22 -4.25
C GLY A 127 10.88 14.98 -2.75
N ASP A 128 10.31 15.95 -2.05
CA ASP A 128 10.09 15.84 -0.60
C ASP A 128 8.93 14.87 -0.28
N VAL A 129 9.30 13.80 0.43
CA VAL A 129 8.43 12.70 0.87
C VAL A 129 8.10 12.76 2.36
N GLN A 130 8.68 13.71 3.09
CA GLN A 130 8.42 13.87 4.52
C GLN A 130 7.01 14.44 4.75
N VAL A 131 6.51 14.25 5.97
CA VAL A 131 5.20 14.70 6.40
C VAL A 131 5.31 15.72 7.52
N TYR A 132 4.53 16.79 7.38
CA TYR A 132 4.47 17.93 8.29
C TYR A 132 3.01 18.32 8.58
N PRO A 133 2.63 18.44 9.87
CA PRO A 133 1.30 18.89 10.25
C PRO A 133 0.96 20.30 9.78
N ASP A 134 1.93 21.21 9.81
CA ASP A 134 1.78 22.60 9.39
C ASP A 134 1.73 22.77 7.87
N ALA A 135 2.22 21.79 7.11
CA ALA A 135 2.00 21.69 5.67
C ALA A 135 0.66 21.01 5.29
N GLY A 136 -0.07 20.44 6.26
CA GLY A 136 -1.36 19.76 6.03
C GLY A 136 -1.26 18.28 5.63
N THR A 137 -0.05 17.74 5.49
CA THR A 137 0.21 16.32 5.12
C THR A 137 0.05 15.32 6.28
N VAL A 138 -0.22 15.81 7.49
CA VAL A 138 -0.54 15.00 8.67
C VAL A 138 -1.94 15.33 9.18
N SER A 139 -2.76 14.30 9.36
CA SER A 139 -4.02 14.37 10.09
C SER A 139 -3.96 13.66 11.44
N PHE A 140 -4.91 13.99 12.30
CA PHE A 140 -5.10 13.38 13.61
C PHE A 140 -6.52 12.84 13.67
N SER A 141 -6.70 11.57 14.01
CA SER A 141 -7.97 10.87 13.87
C SER A 141 -8.30 9.94 15.03
N ALA A 142 -9.59 9.73 15.25
CA ALA A 142 -10.11 8.58 15.98
C ALA A 142 -11.06 7.82 15.07
N GLY A 143 -10.51 6.91 14.27
CA GLY A 143 -11.28 6.15 13.27
C GLY A 143 -12.47 5.39 13.87
N LEU A 144 -12.33 4.87 15.10
CA LEU A 144 -13.42 4.19 15.83
C LEU A 144 -14.66 5.10 16.03
N HIS A 145 -14.43 6.39 16.20
CA HIS A 145 -15.48 7.38 16.42
C HIS A 145 -15.80 8.22 15.18
N GLY A 146 -15.02 8.09 14.09
CA GLY A 146 -15.30 8.72 12.81
C GLY A 146 -15.07 10.23 12.79
N TRP A 147 -14.12 10.72 13.58
CA TRP A 147 -13.69 12.12 13.54
C TRP A 147 -12.19 12.23 13.27
N ALA A 148 -11.80 13.28 12.55
CA ALA A 148 -10.41 13.59 12.26
C ALA A 148 -10.24 15.08 11.94
N PHE A 149 -9.01 15.57 12.05
CA PHE A 149 -8.68 16.94 11.70
C PHE A 149 -7.26 17.05 11.13
N THR A 150 -7.04 18.07 10.30
CA THR A 150 -5.72 18.58 9.95
C THR A 150 -5.55 19.96 10.59
N LEU A 151 -4.30 20.43 10.75
CA LEU A 151 -4.07 21.79 11.22
C LEU A 151 -4.61 22.84 10.25
N SER A 152 -4.60 22.56 8.95
CA SER A 152 -5.19 23.43 7.92
C SER A 152 -6.67 23.72 8.19
N ARG A 153 -7.45 22.72 8.63
CA ARG A 153 -8.87 22.92 8.99
C ARG A 153 -9.03 23.83 10.22
N PHE A 154 -8.26 23.57 11.28
CA PHE A 154 -8.27 24.43 12.47
C PHE A 154 -7.78 25.85 12.17
N ALA A 155 -6.76 25.98 11.33
CA ALA A 155 -6.24 27.26 10.87
C ALA A 155 -7.33 28.09 10.20
N ARG A 156 -8.18 27.51 9.36
CA ARG A 156 -9.33 28.22 8.74
C ARG A 156 -10.35 28.70 9.76
N MET A 157 -10.65 27.88 10.78
CA MET A 157 -11.58 28.26 11.85
C MET A 157 -11.05 29.47 12.65
N TYR A 158 -9.75 29.49 12.94
CA TYR A 158 -9.12 30.54 13.75
C TYR A 158 -8.65 31.75 12.95
N ALA A 159 -8.31 31.61 11.68
CA ALA A 159 -7.90 32.68 10.78
C ALA A 159 -8.92 33.83 10.79
N LYS A 160 -10.22 33.50 10.68
CA LYS A 160 -11.32 34.47 10.77
C LYS A 160 -11.40 35.16 12.13
N LYS A 161 -11.15 34.42 13.23
CA LYS A 161 -11.21 34.95 14.60
C LYS A 161 -10.04 35.89 14.92
N PHE A 162 -8.86 35.61 14.39
CA PHE A 162 -7.65 36.41 14.62
C PHE A 162 -7.39 37.48 13.55
N GLY A 163 -8.14 37.48 12.45
CA GLY A 163 -7.92 38.39 11.32
C GLY A 163 -6.59 38.14 10.60
N VAL A 164 -6.14 36.89 10.56
CA VAL A 164 -4.85 36.49 9.95
C VAL A 164 -5.13 35.53 8.79
N PRO A 165 -4.42 35.62 7.65
CA PRO A 165 -4.55 34.65 6.56
C PRO A 165 -4.30 33.21 7.02
N THR A 166 -5.07 32.26 6.50
CA THR A 166 -4.98 30.82 6.85
C THR A 166 -3.56 30.29 6.73
N GLU A 167 -2.86 30.60 5.64
CA GLU A 167 -1.47 30.18 5.37
C GLU A 167 -0.49 30.63 6.46
N LYS A 168 -0.74 31.77 7.09
CA LYS A 168 0.07 32.29 8.21
C LYS A 168 -0.39 31.75 9.56
N MET A 169 -1.61 31.23 9.63
CA MET A 169 -2.19 30.66 10.85
C MET A 169 -1.75 29.21 11.04
N THR A 170 -1.66 28.40 9.98
CA THR A 170 -1.29 26.98 10.09
C THR A 170 0.06 26.74 10.77
N PRO A 171 1.16 27.42 10.38
CA PRO A 171 2.47 27.25 11.03
C PRO A 171 2.50 27.75 12.48
N ARG A 172 1.53 28.57 12.90
CA ARG A 172 1.42 29.01 14.30
C ARG A 172 0.76 27.96 15.19
N LEU A 173 0.08 26.97 14.63
CA LEU A 173 -0.64 25.94 15.39
C LEU A 173 0.22 24.72 15.70
N TRP A 174 1.47 24.66 15.24
CA TRP A 174 2.40 23.55 15.46
C TRP A 174 3.78 24.05 15.90
N GLY A 175 4.61 23.14 16.40
CA GLY A 175 6.00 23.44 16.76
C GLY A 175 6.13 24.29 18.02
N ASP A 176 7.26 24.99 18.10
CA ASP A 176 7.57 25.97 19.15
C ASP A 176 6.86 27.29 18.89
N SER A 177 5.53 27.23 18.92
CA SER A 177 4.63 28.36 18.83
C SER A 177 3.71 28.36 20.04
N PHE A 178 3.78 29.43 20.83
CA PHE A 178 3.05 29.58 22.07
C PHE A 178 2.20 30.85 22.02
N PHE A 179 1.06 30.81 22.70
CA PHE A 179 0.13 31.93 22.81
C PHE A 179 0.02 32.39 24.25
N ASN A 180 0.38 33.66 24.48
CA ASN A 180 0.18 34.31 25.77
C ASN A 180 -1.23 34.90 25.83
N ARG A 181 -2.07 34.38 26.73
CA ARG A 181 -3.47 34.83 26.86
C ARG A 181 -3.63 36.23 27.44
N SER A 182 -2.75 36.65 28.36
CA SER A 182 -2.85 37.98 28.97
C SER A 182 -2.48 39.06 27.97
N GLU A 183 -1.45 38.82 27.17
CA GLU A 183 -0.97 39.77 26.16
C GLU A 183 -1.64 39.62 24.80
N LYS A 184 -2.35 38.51 24.56
CA LYS A 184 -2.90 38.11 23.25
C LYS A 184 -1.84 38.09 22.14
N LYS A 185 -0.63 37.65 22.47
CA LYS A 185 0.53 37.64 21.56
C LYS A 185 1.06 36.23 21.34
N TRP A 186 1.58 36.03 20.14
CA TRP A 186 2.34 34.84 19.76
C TRP A 186 3.80 35.00 20.15
N THR A 187 4.40 33.94 20.69
CA THR A 187 5.82 33.88 21.03
C THR A 187 6.39 32.53 20.58
N LYS A 188 7.67 32.53 20.18
CA LYS A 188 8.41 31.30 19.82
C LYS A 188 9.13 30.67 21.01
N ARG A 189 9.06 31.31 22.17
CA ARG A 189 9.70 30.85 23.40
C ARG A 189 8.64 30.54 24.43
N GLU A 190 8.88 29.47 25.17
CA GLU A 190 8.17 29.20 26.41
C GLU A 190 8.35 30.37 27.37
N GLY A 191 7.30 30.66 28.13
CA GLY A 191 7.31 31.77 29.06
C GLY A 191 6.13 31.71 30.03
N PRO A 192 6.15 32.54 31.09
CA PRO A 192 5.07 32.60 32.05
C PRO A 192 3.76 32.96 31.34
N ASN A 193 2.71 32.15 31.54
CA ASN A 193 1.39 32.29 30.89
C ASN A 193 1.33 32.08 29.37
N ALA A 194 2.42 31.59 28.74
CA ALA A 194 2.40 31.17 27.34
C ALA A 194 2.11 29.66 27.28
N VAL A 195 1.05 29.28 26.57
CA VAL A 195 0.69 27.87 26.35
C VAL A 195 0.92 27.52 24.89
N ARG A 196 1.43 26.32 24.61
CA ARG A 196 1.66 25.87 23.24
C ARG A 196 0.36 25.95 22.44
N ALA A 197 0.45 26.48 21.23
CA ALA A 197 -0.70 26.78 20.40
C ALA A 197 -1.54 25.55 20.07
N PHE A 198 -0.89 24.43 19.73
CA PHE A 198 -1.56 23.16 19.50
C PHE A 198 -2.38 22.72 20.73
N CYS A 199 -1.76 22.74 21.90
CA CYS A 199 -2.38 22.37 23.17
C CYS A 199 -3.59 23.26 23.49
N GLU A 200 -3.45 24.57 23.29
CA GLU A 200 -4.44 25.58 23.65
C GLU A 200 -5.62 25.66 22.66
N PHE A 201 -5.35 25.61 21.35
CA PHE A 201 -6.35 25.86 20.31
C PHE A 201 -6.87 24.58 19.65
N VAL A 202 -6.18 23.44 19.78
CA VAL A 202 -6.61 22.18 19.15
C VAL A 202 -7.05 21.17 20.21
N ILE A 203 -6.13 20.76 21.08
CA ILE A 203 -6.38 19.68 22.05
C ILE A 203 -7.37 20.11 23.12
N LYS A 204 -7.21 21.30 23.70
CA LYS A 204 -8.06 21.77 24.80
C LYS A 204 -9.55 21.88 24.44
N PRO A 205 -9.96 22.42 23.29
CA PRO A 205 -11.37 22.38 22.87
C PRO A 205 -11.91 20.96 22.72
N ILE A 206 -11.13 20.05 22.12
CA ILE A 206 -11.52 18.63 21.97
C ILE A 206 -11.70 17.98 23.35
N LYS A 207 -10.70 18.11 24.25
CA LYS A 207 -10.76 17.59 25.63
C LYS A 207 -11.99 18.12 26.37
N LYS A 208 -12.27 19.42 26.30
CA LYS A 208 -13.47 20.02 26.90
C LYS A 208 -14.79 19.46 26.37
N ILE A 209 -14.90 19.24 25.06
CA ILE A 209 -16.10 18.62 24.48
C ILE A 209 -16.26 17.21 25.03
N ILE A 210 -15.19 16.42 25.02
CA ILE A 210 -15.18 15.05 25.51
C ILE A 210 -15.57 15.01 27.00
N ASP A 211 -14.91 15.79 27.84
CA ASP A 211 -15.16 15.84 29.28
C ASP A 211 -16.61 16.24 29.59
N ASN A 212 -17.15 17.26 28.90
CA ASN A 212 -18.53 17.69 29.10
C ASN A 212 -19.54 16.65 28.61
N CYS A 213 -19.24 15.90 27.55
CA CYS A 213 -20.08 14.78 27.12
C CYS A 213 -20.05 13.64 28.14
N MET A 214 -18.86 13.28 28.64
CA MET A 214 -18.68 12.18 29.59
C MET A 214 -19.27 12.49 30.97
N ALA A 215 -19.28 13.77 31.37
CA ALA A 215 -19.91 14.25 32.60
C ALA A 215 -21.39 14.66 32.43
N ASP A 216 -22.00 14.41 31.26
CA ASP A 216 -23.38 14.74 30.92
C ASP A 216 -23.77 16.22 31.18
N LYS A 217 -22.81 17.14 31.01
CA LYS A 217 -22.98 18.59 31.21
C LYS A 217 -23.54 19.28 29.98
N ILE A 218 -24.77 18.91 29.60
CA ILE A 218 -25.43 19.41 28.37
C ILE A 218 -25.48 20.95 28.27
N PRO A 219 -25.81 21.73 29.32
CA PRO A 219 -25.88 23.19 29.20
C PRO A 219 -24.52 23.84 28.90
N GLU A 220 -23.45 23.34 29.53
CA GLU A 220 -22.08 23.82 29.28
C GLU A 220 -21.61 23.44 27.87
N LEU A 221 -21.99 22.25 27.43
CA LEU A 221 -21.72 21.73 26.09
C LEU A 221 -22.42 22.56 25.00
N GLU A 222 -23.70 22.88 25.17
CA GLU A 222 -24.44 23.74 24.22
C GLU A 222 -23.81 25.13 24.09
N LYS A 223 -23.37 25.72 25.20
CA LYS A 223 -22.66 27.00 25.20
C LYS A 223 -21.34 26.92 24.43
N LEU A 224 -20.58 25.84 24.62
CA LEU A 224 -19.32 25.61 23.93
C LEU A 224 -19.55 25.40 22.41
N LEU A 225 -20.51 24.55 22.05
CA LEU A 225 -20.85 24.23 20.65
C LEU A 225 -21.38 25.44 19.89
N SER A 226 -22.16 26.30 20.54
CA SER A 226 -22.63 27.55 19.94
C SER A 226 -21.46 28.46 19.52
N SER A 227 -20.38 28.51 20.32
CA SER A 227 -19.17 29.27 19.97
C SER A 227 -18.34 28.68 18.82
N LEU A 228 -18.62 27.43 18.47
CA LEU A 228 -18.04 26.69 17.35
C LEU A 228 -18.99 26.65 16.14
N GLY A 229 -20.19 27.24 16.23
CA GLY A 229 -21.19 27.25 15.17
C GLY A 229 -21.94 25.93 15.01
N ILE A 230 -22.01 25.11 16.07
CA ILE A 230 -22.69 23.80 16.05
C ILE A 230 -23.96 23.87 16.88
N THR A 231 -25.04 23.35 16.33
CA THR A 231 -26.34 23.24 17.00
C THR A 231 -26.71 21.77 17.17
N LEU A 232 -27.13 21.40 18.38
CA LEU A 232 -27.61 20.05 18.69
C LEU A 232 -29.09 19.92 18.32
N THR A 233 -29.43 18.84 17.61
CA THR A 233 -30.83 18.47 17.35
C THR A 233 -31.45 17.84 18.59
N THR A 234 -32.78 17.69 18.62
CA THR A 234 -33.48 16.99 19.72
C THR A 234 -32.94 15.58 19.90
N GLU A 235 -32.74 14.82 18.81
CA GLU A 235 -32.17 13.48 18.84
C GLU A 235 -30.74 13.46 19.41
N ASP A 236 -29.91 14.45 19.06
CA ASP A 236 -28.55 14.51 19.63
C ASP A 236 -28.61 14.67 21.15
N LYS A 237 -29.56 15.47 21.66
CA LYS A 237 -29.74 15.71 23.10
C LYS A 237 -30.29 14.52 23.86
N GLU A 238 -30.75 13.47 23.19
CA GLU A 238 -31.14 12.21 23.84
C GLU A 238 -29.92 11.29 24.06
N LEU A 239 -28.86 11.46 23.27
CA LEU A 239 -27.61 10.72 23.44
C LEU A 239 -26.90 11.16 24.72
N ARG A 240 -26.16 10.23 25.33
CA ARG A 240 -25.34 10.48 26.53
C ARG A 240 -23.91 10.00 26.29
N GLN A 241 -22.95 10.54 27.04
CA GLN A 241 -21.57 10.05 27.11
C GLN A 241 -20.93 9.74 25.74
N LYS A 242 -20.41 8.53 25.52
CA LYS A 242 -19.70 8.13 24.29
C LYS A 242 -20.55 8.31 23.01
N PRO A 243 -21.82 7.87 22.93
CA PRO A 243 -22.70 8.17 21.81
C PRO A 243 -22.83 9.67 21.49
N LEU A 244 -23.01 10.51 22.52
CA LEU A 244 -23.13 11.97 22.37
C LEU A 244 -21.82 12.58 21.86
N MET A 245 -20.70 12.24 22.50
CA MET A 245 -19.36 12.65 22.11
C MET A 245 -19.08 12.30 20.65
N LYS A 246 -19.34 11.06 20.26
CA LYS A 246 -19.18 10.58 18.88
C LYS A 246 -19.96 11.46 17.91
N ARG A 247 -21.26 11.68 18.16
CA ARG A 247 -22.13 12.48 17.29
C ARG A 247 -21.64 13.91 17.15
N ILE A 248 -21.21 14.54 18.24
CA ILE A 248 -20.74 15.92 18.24
C ILE A 248 -19.43 16.06 17.46
N LEU A 249 -18.45 15.20 17.73
CA LEU A 249 -17.16 15.26 17.05
C LEU A 249 -17.30 14.95 15.56
N GLN A 250 -18.19 14.04 15.16
CA GLN A 250 -18.53 13.80 13.76
C GLN A 250 -19.13 15.04 13.07
N LYS A 251 -19.94 15.85 13.78
CA LYS A 251 -20.48 17.10 13.24
C LYS A 251 -19.44 18.21 13.16
N TRP A 252 -18.52 18.27 14.13
CA TRP A 252 -17.53 19.35 14.20
C TRP A 252 -16.34 19.14 13.28
N ILE A 253 -15.76 17.94 13.36
CA ILE A 253 -14.51 17.54 12.70
C ILE A 253 -14.68 16.16 12.04
N PRO A 254 -15.58 16.06 11.04
CA PRO A 254 -15.85 14.81 10.32
C PRO A 254 -14.60 14.23 9.68
N ALA A 255 -14.37 12.92 9.86
CA ALA A 255 -13.16 12.26 9.39
C ALA A 255 -13.05 12.22 7.86
N ASP A 256 -14.16 11.93 7.17
CA ASP A 256 -14.23 11.89 5.71
C ASP A 256 -13.78 13.22 5.11
N GLN A 257 -14.26 14.34 5.65
CA GLN A 257 -13.89 15.66 5.15
C GLN A 257 -12.41 15.97 5.39
N ALA A 258 -11.87 15.65 6.57
CA ALA A 258 -10.47 15.92 6.85
C ALA A 258 -9.51 15.06 6.01
N LEU A 259 -9.81 13.77 5.87
CA LEU A 259 -8.95 12.82 5.16
C LEU A 259 -9.05 12.98 3.64
N LEU A 260 -10.26 13.14 3.07
CA LEU A 260 -10.44 13.34 1.63
C LEU A 260 -9.87 14.67 1.17
N GLU A 261 -10.05 15.75 1.94
CA GLU A 261 -9.41 17.04 1.68
C GLU A 261 -7.88 16.92 1.69
N MET A 262 -7.31 16.25 2.70
CA MET A 262 -5.86 16.02 2.79
C MET A 262 -5.34 15.23 1.58
N MET A 263 -6.03 14.14 1.20
CA MET A 263 -5.64 13.32 0.05
C MET A 263 -5.67 14.12 -1.26
N VAL A 264 -6.74 14.88 -1.52
CA VAL A 264 -6.87 15.69 -2.74
C VAL A 264 -5.81 16.81 -2.81
N LEU A 265 -5.42 17.38 -1.67
CA LEU A 265 -4.45 18.48 -1.64
C LEU A 265 -2.99 18.04 -1.74
N HIS A 266 -2.67 16.83 -1.25
CA HIS A 266 -1.28 16.43 -1.01
C HIS A 266 -0.84 15.17 -1.73
N LEU A 267 -1.76 14.33 -2.20
CA LEU A 267 -1.43 13.17 -3.03
C LEU A 267 -1.46 13.56 -4.52
N PRO A 268 -0.54 13.04 -5.34
CA PRO A 268 -0.48 13.36 -6.76
C PRO A 268 -1.67 12.76 -7.50
N ALA A 269 -2.16 13.48 -8.52
CA ALA A 269 -3.07 12.90 -9.50
C ALA A 269 -2.36 11.81 -10.32
N PRO A 270 -3.09 10.84 -10.90
CA PRO A 270 -2.53 9.82 -11.78
C PRO A 270 -1.60 10.35 -12.88
N ALA A 271 -1.97 11.44 -13.54
CA ALA A 271 -1.17 12.04 -14.61
C ALA A 271 0.21 12.52 -14.09
N THR A 272 0.21 13.19 -12.94
CA THR A 272 1.41 13.67 -12.27
C THR A 272 2.26 12.51 -11.78
N ALA A 273 1.65 11.50 -11.15
CA ALA A 273 2.33 10.32 -10.63
C ALA A 273 3.00 9.49 -11.74
N GLN A 274 2.32 9.30 -12.87
CA GLN A 274 2.84 8.49 -13.96
C GLN A 274 4.03 9.15 -14.67
N SER A 275 4.11 10.48 -14.68
CA SER A 275 5.21 11.21 -15.30
C SER A 275 6.59 10.80 -14.77
N TYR A 276 6.70 10.54 -13.46
CA TYR A 276 7.94 10.11 -12.80
C TYR A 276 8.00 8.60 -12.52
N ARG A 277 6.92 7.85 -12.79
CA ARG A 277 6.85 6.39 -12.57
C ARG A 277 6.92 5.55 -13.84
N ALA A 278 6.66 6.12 -15.01
CA ALA A 278 6.58 5.38 -16.28
C ALA A 278 7.81 4.49 -16.53
N GLU A 279 9.01 5.06 -16.41
CA GLU A 279 10.28 4.35 -16.63
C GLU A 279 10.62 3.37 -15.50
N LEU A 280 10.14 3.65 -14.29
CA LEU A 280 10.28 2.71 -13.18
C LEU A 280 9.43 1.46 -13.43
N LEU A 281 8.21 1.62 -13.94
CA LEU A 281 7.23 0.54 -14.06
C LEU A 281 7.32 -0.23 -15.37
N TYR A 282 7.75 0.40 -16.47
CA TYR A 282 7.77 -0.19 -17.80
C TYR A 282 9.11 -0.88 -18.11
N GLU A 283 9.10 -2.04 -18.77
CA GLU A 283 10.33 -2.75 -19.17
C GLU A 283 10.88 -2.33 -20.54
N GLY A 284 10.04 -1.71 -21.38
CA GLY A 284 10.43 -1.29 -22.72
C GLY A 284 11.21 0.04 -22.76
N PRO A 285 11.60 0.48 -23.97
CA PRO A 285 12.32 1.73 -24.17
C PRO A 285 11.54 2.96 -23.66
N PRO A 286 12.20 3.94 -23.00
CA PRO A 286 11.55 5.14 -22.48
C PRO A 286 10.89 6.06 -23.52
N ASP A 287 11.32 5.94 -24.78
CA ASP A 287 10.93 6.75 -25.93
C ASP A 287 9.86 6.09 -26.81
N ASP A 288 9.42 4.86 -26.47
CA ASP A 288 8.38 4.19 -27.24
C ASP A 288 6.97 4.77 -26.96
N ALA A 289 6.02 4.37 -27.82
CA ALA A 289 4.65 4.86 -27.76
C ALA A 289 3.92 4.46 -26.46
N CYS A 290 4.22 3.27 -25.91
CA CYS A 290 3.59 2.77 -24.69
C CYS A 290 4.10 3.52 -23.45
N CYS A 291 5.42 3.65 -23.30
CA CYS A 291 6.03 4.39 -22.20
C CYS A 291 5.62 5.86 -22.23
N THR A 292 5.60 6.47 -23.41
CA THR A 292 5.13 7.86 -23.57
C THR A 292 3.65 8.02 -23.21
N ALA A 293 2.79 7.08 -23.62
CA ALA A 293 1.38 7.12 -23.26
C ALA A 293 1.13 6.90 -21.76
N ILE A 294 1.91 6.03 -21.11
CA ILE A 294 1.91 5.89 -19.65
C ILE A 294 2.37 7.21 -19.01
N ARG A 295 3.52 7.76 -19.42
CA ARG A 295 4.08 9.00 -18.86
C ARG A 295 3.07 10.15 -18.88
N ASN A 296 2.28 10.24 -19.94
CA ASN A 296 1.28 11.29 -20.13
C ASN A 296 -0.10 10.93 -19.57
N CYS A 297 -0.29 9.72 -19.03
CA CYS A 297 -1.60 9.17 -18.65
C CYS A 297 -2.64 9.41 -19.76
N ASP A 298 -2.29 9.04 -21.00
CA ASP A 298 -3.09 9.38 -22.19
C ASP A 298 -4.25 8.38 -22.39
N PRO A 299 -5.53 8.80 -22.32
CA PRO A 299 -6.68 7.91 -22.50
C PRO A 299 -6.88 7.43 -23.93
N ASN A 300 -6.24 8.07 -24.92
CA ASN A 300 -6.31 7.75 -26.34
C ASN A 300 -5.06 7.03 -26.87
N GLY A 301 -4.03 6.87 -26.03
CA GLY A 301 -2.81 6.14 -26.37
C GLY A 301 -3.00 4.62 -26.36
N PRO A 302 -1.94 3.85 -26.67
CA PRO A 302 -1.93 2.39 -26.54
C PRO A 302 -2.41 1.95 -25.15
N LEU A 303 -3.28 0.95 -25.10
CA LEU A 303 -3.76 0.40 -23.84
C LEU A 303 -2.59 -0.25 -23.11
N MET A 304 -2.30 0.23 -21.90
CA MET A 304 -1.41 -0.45 -20.95
C MET A 304 -2.14 -0.59 -19.63
N LEU A 305 -2.39 -1.83 -19.22
CA LEU A 305 -3.11 -2.15 -17.99
C LEU A 305 -2.33 -3.19 -17.20
N TYR A 306 -2.22 -3.02 -15.90
CA TYR A 306 -1.61 -4.01 -15.02
C TYR A 306 -2.65 -4.66 -14.12
N ILE A 307 -2.72 -5.99 -14.12
CA ILE A 307 -3.48 -6.76 -13.15
C ILE A 307 -2.56 -7.07 -11.97
N SER A 308 -2.92 -6.58 -10.78
CA SER A 308 -2.14 -6.84 -9.56
C SER A 308 -2.64 -8.06 -8.79
N LYS A 309 -3.91 -8.43 -8.95
CA LYS A 309 -4.47 -9.61 -8.26
C LYS A 309 -5.74 -10.16 -8.91
N MET A 310 -6.08 -11.39 -8.54
CA MET A 310 -7.33 -12.05 -8.91
C MET A 310 -8.28 -12.11 -7.71
N VAL A 311 -9.43 -11.46 -7.84
CA VAL A 311 -10.46 -11.42 -6.78
C VAL A 311 -11.50 -12.50 -7.06
N PRO A 312 -11.79 -13.42 -6.12
CA PRO A 312 -12.85 -14.40 -6.30
C PRO A 312 -14.20 -13.70 -6.43
N SER A 313 -14.98 -14.09 -7.44
CA SER A 313 -16.34 -13.61 -7.64
C SER A 313 -17.32 -14.35 -6.70
N SER A 314 -18.47 -13.74 -6.43
CA SER A 314 -19.62 -14.40 -5.80
C SER A 314 -20.11 -15.60 -6.62
N ASP A 315 -19.93 -15.55 -7.94
CA ASP A 315 -20.21 -16.66 -8.84
C ASP A 315 -19.12 -17.72 -8.67
N LYS A 316 -19.45 -18.79 -7.93
CA LYS A 316 -18.54 -19.89 -7.59
C LYS A 316 -17.74 -20.35 -8.81
N GLY A 317 -16.43 -20.19 -8.73
CA GLY A 317 -15.48 -20.66 -9.75
C GLY A 317 -14.93 -19.60 -10.70
N ARG A 318 -15.43 -18.35 -10.67
CA ARG A 318 -14.90 -17.27 -11.50
C ARG A 318 -14.05 -16.28 -10.69
N PHE A 319 -13.09 -15.68 -11.37
CA PHE A 319 -12.25 -14.61 -10.83
C PHE A 319 -12.43 -13.32 -11.62
N ILE A 320 -12.34 -12.21 -10.91
CA ILE A 320 -12.26 -10.86 -11.45
C ILE A 320 -10.79 -10.45 -11.41
N ALA A 321 -10.21 -10.14 -12.56
CA ALA A 321 -8.86 -9.60 -12.64
C ALA A 321 -8.90 -8.13 -12.21
N TYR A 322 -8.28 -7.81 -11.08
CA TYR A 322 -8.26 -6.46 -10.51
C TYR A 322 -6.94 -5.77 -10.81
N GLY A 323 -7.02 -4.55 -11.30
CA GLY A 323 -5.85 -3.83 -11.77
C GLY A 323 -6.09 -2.36 -12.03
N ARG A 324 -5.13 -1.75 -12.72
CA ARG A 324 -5.16 -0.33 -13.09
C ARG A 324 -4.84 -0.14 -14.57
N VAL A 325 -5.58 0.78 -15.19
CA VAL A 325 -5.29 1.27 -16.54
C VAL A 325 -4.25 2.39 -16.41
N PHE A 326 -3.05 2.19 -16.96
CA PHE A 326 -1.98 3.19 -16.97
C PHE A 326 -2.07 4.09 -18.21
N SER A 327 -2.35 3.53 -19.38
CA SER A 327 -2.64 4.31 -20.60
C SER A 327 -3.77 3.67 -21.40
N GLY A 328 -4.38 4.45 -22.29
CA GLY A 328 -5.52 4.04 -23.11
C GLY A 328 -6.82 3.93 -22.33
N THR A 329 -7.81 3.28 -22.93
CA THR A 329 -9.14 3.05 -22.34
C THR A 329 -9.58 1.62 -22.58
N VAL A 330 -9.86 0.88 -21.49
CA VAL A 330 -10.32 -0.50 -21.58
C VAL A 330 -11.85 -0.56 -21.72
N LYS A 331 -12.36 -1.46 -22.57
CA LYS A 331 -13.80 -1.61 -22.83
C LYS A 331 -14.21 -3.09 -22.86
N ALA A 332 -15.47 -3.35 -22.54
CA ALA A 332 -16.06 -4.67 -22.78
C ALA A 332 -16.02 -5.03 -24.28
N GLY A 333 -15.75 -6.29 -24.59
CA GLY A 333 -15.58 -6.81 -25.95
C GLY A 333 -14.18 -6.59 -26.56
N MET A 334 -13.34 -5.76 -25.95
CA MET A 334 -12.01 -5.45 -26.48
C MET A 334 -11.11 -6.68 -26.48
N LYS A 335 -10.41 -6.89 -27.59
CA LYS A 335 -9.41 -7.95 -27.74
C LYS A 335 -8.07 -7.44 -27.23
N VAL A 336 -7.50 -8.12 -26.24
CA VAL A 336 -6.24 -7.72 -25.60
C VAL A 336 -5.25 -8.89 -25.58
N ARG A 337 -3.98 -8.54 -25.66
CA ARG A 337 -2.85 -9.41 -25.37
C ARG A 337 -2.66 -9.43 -23.87
N VAL A 338 -2.54 -10.62 -23.30
CA VAL A 338 -2.29 -10.88 -21.89
C VAL A 338 -0.88 -11.42 -21.79
N MET A 339 0.02 -10.59 -21.25
CA MET A 339 1.42 -10.91 -20.98
C MET A 339 1.51 -11.30 -19.50
N GLY A 340 1.75 -12.59 -19.24
CA GLY A 340 1.96 -13.08 -17.87
C GLY A 340 3.33 -12.67 -17.31
N PRO A 341 3.59 -12.97 -16.02
CA PRO A 341 4.82 -12.57 -15.32
C PRO A 341 6.10 -13.10 -15.97
N ASN A 342 6.04 -14.27 -16.64
CA ASN A 342 7.20 -14.88 -17.28
C ASN A 342 7.29 -14.56 -18.77
N TYR A 343 6.49 -13.61 -19.25
CA TYR A 343 6.52 -13.19 -20.64
C TYR A 343 7.86 -12.50 -20.94
N VAL A 344 8.45 -12.84 -22.09
CA VAL A 344 9.63 -12.18 -22.62
C VAL A 344 9.26 -11.61 -23.99
N PRO A 345 9.51 -10.32 -24.26
CA PRO A 345 9.26 -9.72 -25.58
C PRO A 345 9.79 -10.58 -26.73
N GLY A 346 8.96 -10.81 -27.75
CA GLY A 346 9.26 -11.68 -28.88
C GLY A 346 9.00 -13.19 -28.65
N SER A 347 8.75 -13.62 -27.42
CA SER A 347 8.35 -15.00 -27.10
C SER A 347 6.85 -15.23 -27.27
N LYS A 348 6.44 -16.49 -27.41
CA LYS A 348 5.03 -16.93 -27.26
C LYS A 348 4.75 -17.54 -25.89
N LYS A 349 5.78 -17.71 -25.06
CA LYS A 349 5.65 -18.24 -23.69
C LYS A 349 4.94 -17.20 -22.83
N ASP A 350 3.94 -17.66 -22.08
CA ASP A 350 3.16 -16.81 -21.16
C ASP A 350 2.47 -15.61 -21.85
N LEU A 351 2.10 -15.81 -23.13
CA LEU A 351 1.36 -14.84 -23.93
C LEU A 351 0.04 -15.46 -24.38
N ALA A 352 -1.08 -14.78 -24.12
CA ALA A 352 -2.39 -15.16 -24.62
C ALA A 352 -3.11 -13.96 -25.23
N VAL A 353 -4.10 -14.23 -26.09
CA VAL A 353 -4.99 -13.19 -26.62
C VAL A 353 -6.41 -13.54 -26.24
N LYS A 354 -7.10 -12.62 -25.56
CA LYS A 354 -8.45 -12.83 -25.03
C LYS A 354 -9.31 -11.60 -25.21
N ASN A 355 -10.61 -11.81 -25.26
CA ASN A 355 -11.58 -10.73 -25.24
C ASN A 355 -12.00 -10.46 -23.80
N ILE A 356 -12.05 -9.18 -23.44
CA ILE A 356 -12.59 -8.73 -22.17
C ILE A 356 -14.12 -8.91 -22.23
N GLN A 357 -14.69 -9.68 -21.31
CA GLN A 357 -16.14 -9.93 -21.32
C GLN A 357 -16.90 -8.76 -20.70
N ARG A 358 -16.42 -8.27 -19.55
CA ARG A 358 -17.03 -7.16 -18.81
C ARG A 358 -15.97 -6.34 -18.08
N THR A 359 -16.26 -5.05 -17.97
CA THR A 359 -15.53 -4.05 -17.20
C THR A 359 -16.37 -3.65 -15.98
N LEU A 360 -15.74 -3.63 -14.80
CA LEU A 360 -16.40 -3.43 -13.52
C LEU A 360 -15.68 -2.33 -12.71
N LEU A 361 -16.46 -1.51 -12.00
CA LEU A 361 -16.00 -0.72 -10.86
C LEU A 361 -16.13 -1.54 -9.59
N MET A 362 -15.08 -1.54 -8.77
CA MET A 362 -15.03 -2.25 -7.50
C MET A 362 -15.50 -1.32 -6.38
N MET A 363 -16.60 -1.69 -5.70
CA MET A 363 -17.24 -0.90 -4.64
C MET A 363 -17.31 -1.70 -3.34
N GLY A 364 -16.15 -2.17 -2.88
CA GLY A 364 -16.01 -3.05 -1.71
C GLY A 364 -16.75 -4.37 -1.90
N ARG A 365 -17.94 -4.50 -1.30
CA ARG A 365 -18.77 -5.72 -1.41
C ARG A 365 -19.60 -5.80 -2.70
N ARG A 366 -19.79 -4.67 -3.39
CA ARG A 366 -20.57 -4.59 -4.63
C ARG A 366 -19.62 -4.39 -5.82
N THR A 367 -20.04 -4.86 -6.99
CA THR A 367 -19.41 -4.52 -8.27
C THR A 367 -20.44 -3.88 -9.18
N ASP A 368 -20.06 -2.80 -9.84
CA ASP A 368 -20.93 -2.06 -10.76
C ASP A 368 -20.37 -2.21 -12.17
N SER A 369 -21.20 -2.64 -13.13
CA SER A 369 -20.78 -2.79 -14.52
C SER A 369 -20.67 -1.43 -15.19
N VAL A 370 -19.60 -1.23 -15.95
CA VAL A 370 -19.37 0.01 -16.73
C VAL A 370 -18.96 -0.34 -18.15
N ASP A 371 -19.22 0.55 -19.10
CA ASP A 371 -18.91 0.30 -20.53
C ASP A 371 -17.41 0.42 -20.84
N SER A 372 -16.74 1.36 -20.17
CA SER A 372 -15.32 1.64 -20.36
C SER A 372 -14.68 2.25 -19.12
N VAL A 373 -13.38 2.00 -18.95
CA VAL A 373 -12.57 2.62 -17.89
C VAL A 373 -11.31 3.22 -18.52
N PRO A 374 -11.10 4.55 -18.42
CA PRO A 374 -9.90 5.20 -18.96
C PRO A 374 -8.70 5.03 -18.02
N CYS A 375 -7.52 5.38 -18.53
CA CYS A 375 -6.28 5.49 -17.77
C CYS A 375 -6.44 6.29 -16.45
N GLY A 376 -5.56 6.00 -15.50
CA GLY A 376 -5.56 6.56 -14.16
C GLY A 376 -6.53 5.88 -13.19
N ASN A 377 -7.49 5.08 -13.68
CA ASN A 377 -8.49 4.40 -12.84
C ASN A 377 -8.16 2.93 -12.57
N ILE A 378 -8.66 2.43 -11.44
CA ILE A 378 -8.72 1.01 -11.13
C ILE A 378 -9.90 0.34 -11.83
N VAL A 379 -9.77 -0.94 -12.15
CA VAL A 379 -10.79 -1.69 -12.89
C VAL A 379 -10.80 -3.16 -12.47
N GLY A 380 -11.99 -3.75 -12.45
CA GLY A 380 -12.20 -5.20 -12.43
C GLY A 380 -12.57 -5.71 -13.83
N LEU A 381 -11.89 -6.77 -14.30
CA LEU A 381 -12.14 -7.38 -15.60
C LEU A 381 -12.61 -8.82 -15.46
N VAL A 382 -13.59 -9.20 -16.27
CA VAL A 382 -14.10 -10.58 -16.36
C VAL A 382 -13.68 -11.21 -17.69
N GLY A 383 -13.32 -12.50 -17.67
CA GLY A 383 -12.98 -13.29 -18.87
C GLY A 383 -11.49 -13.62 -19.04
N LEU A 384 -10.66 -13.29 -18.05
CA LEU A 384 -9.20 -13.48 -18.09
C LEU A 384 -8.69 -14.57 -17.13
N ASP A 385 -9.57 -15.17 -16.33
CA ASP A 385 -9.29 -16.17 -15.30
C ASP A 385 -8.63 -17.45 -15.84
N THR A 386 -8.83 -17.76 -17.12
CA THR A 386 -8.24 -18.93 -17.77
C THR A 386 -6.78 -18.75 -18.18
N VAL A 387 -6.32 -17.51 -18.37
CA VAL A 387 -4.99 -17.19 -18.89
C VAL A 387 -4.09 -16.53 -17.86
N LEU A 388 -4.70 -15.81 -16.90
CA LEU A 388 -3.98 -15.05 -15.89
C LEU A 388 -4.02 -15.80 -14.57
N VAL A 389 -2.85 -16.02 -13.96
CA VAL A 389 -2.73 -16.76 -12.70
C VAL A 389 -2.77 -15.80 -11.51
N LYS A 390 -1.84 -14.83 -11.43
CA LYS A 390 -1.72 -13.89 -10.31
C LYS A 390 -1.73 -12.44 -10.77
N SER A 391 -0.73 -12.08 -11.56
CA SER A 391 -0.52 -10.76 -12.15
C SER A 391 -0.26 -10.88 -13.66
N GLY A 392 -0.29 -9.75 -14.35
CA GLY A 392 0.05 -9.68 -15.75
C GLY A 392 -0.24 -8.31 -16.35
N THR A 393 0.41 -8.04 -17.48
CA THR A 393 0.21 -6.81 -18.25
C THR A 393 -0.71 -7.09 -19.43
N LEU A 394 -1.67 -6.19 -19.66
CA LEU A 394 -2.62 -6.26 -20.76
C LEU A 394 -2.36 -5.08 -21.70
N SER A 395 -2.36 -5.35 -23.00
CA SER A 395 -2.25 -4.32 -24.02
C SER A 395 -3.02 -4.68 -25.29
N ASP A 396 -3.44 -3.67 -26.05
CA ASP A 396 -3.96 -3.81 -27.41
C ASP A 396 -2.89 -3.55 -28.48
N PHE A 397 -1.66 -3.23 -28.07
CA PHE A 397 -0.56 -2.90 -28.95
C PHE A 397 0.42 -4.08 -29.10
N ASP A 398 0.87 -4.34 -30.33
CA ASP A 398 1.67 -5.53 -30.66
C ASP A 398 3.14 -5.39 -30.22
N ASP A 399 3.68 -4.18 -30.18
CA ASP A 399 5.06 -3.93 -29.76
C ASP A 399 5.17 -3.56 -28.26
N ALA A 400 4.10 -3.74 -27.49
CA ALA A 400 4.11 -3.47 -26.06
C ALA A 400 5.03 -4.44 -25.29
N PHE A 401 5.86 -3.87 -24.41
CA PHE A 401 6.59 -4.57 -23.38
C PHE A 401 5.73 -4.74 -22.10
N PRO A 402 5.99 -5.76 -21.28
CA PRO A 402 5.29 -5.90 -19.99
C PRO A 402 5.69 -4.77 -19.03
N LEU A 403 4.81 -4.47 -18.07
CA LEU A 403 5.19 -3.74 -16.87
C LEU A 403 5.95 -4.71 -15.96
N LYS A 404 6.97 -4.19 -15.24
CA LYS A 404 7.81 -4.96 -14.33
C LYS A 404 6.96 -5.69 -13.31
N ASP A 405 7.37 -6.91 -12.93
CA ASP A 405 6.67 -7.64 -11.88
C ASP A 405 6.81 -6.98 -10.49
N MET A 406 5.91 -7.37 -9.59
CA MET A 406 5.96 -6.94 -8.19
C MET A 406 7.04 -7.72 -7.44
N LYS A 407 7.92 -7.01 -6.74
CA LYS A 407 8.86 -7.60 -5.79
C LYS A 407 8.20 -7.71 -4.43
N TYR A 408 7.91 -8.92 -3.98
CA TYR A 408 7.40 -9.16 -2.64
C TYR A 408 8.54 -9.04 -1.62
N SER A 409 8.33 -8.31 -0.52
CA SER A 409 9.31 -8.22 0.56
C SER A 409 9.37 -9.48 1.45
N VAL A 410 8.45 -10.42 1.22
CA VAL A 410 8.33 -11.66 1.98
C VAL A 410 8.30 -12.84 1.02
N SER A 411 8.85 -13.96 1.48
CA SER A 411 8.81 -15.24 0.78
C SER A 411 7.91 -16.24 1.53
N PRO A 412 7.29 -17.20 0.84
CA PRO A 412 6.52 -18.24 1.49
C PRO A 412 7.45 -19.27 2.15
N VAL A 413 7.71 -19.12 3.44
CA VAL A 413 8.70 -19.93 4.19
C VAL A 413 8.08 -21.07 4.99
N VAL A 414 6.84 -20.89 5.45
CA VAL A 414 6.11 -21.90 6.23
C VAL A 414 5.32 -22.79 5.28
N ARG A 415 5.41 -24.11 5.48
CA ARG A 415 4.81 -25.13 4.61
C ARG A 415 3.92 -26.07 5.43
N VAL A 416 2.79 -26.48 4.84
CA VAL A 416 1.86 -27.46 5.41
C VAL A 416 1.46 -28.44 4.31
N ALA A 417 1.58 -29.73 4.57
CA ALA A 417 1.03 -30.77 3.71
C ALA A 417 -0.48 -30.90 3.94
N VAL A 418 -1.23 -31.03 2.85
CA VAL A 418 -2.69 -31.13 2.85
C VAL A 418 -3.14 -32.36 2.07
N GLU A 419 -4.11 -33.08 2.63
CA GLU A 419 -4.76 -34.21 1.98
C GLU A 419 -6.27 -34.14 2.20
N PRO A 420 -7.10 -34.62 1.25
CA PRO A 420 -8.54 -34.64 1.48
C PRO A 420 -8.85 -35.73 2.53
N LYS A 421 -9.77 -35.46 3.45
CA LYS A 421 -10.17 -36.47 4.45
C LYS A 421 -10.81 -37.69 3.78
N ASN A 422 -11.54 -37.47 2.70
CA ASN A 422 -12.09 -38.52 1.83
C ASN A 422 -11.29 -38.58 0.53
N PRO A 423 -10.72 -39.73 0.14
CA PRO A 423 -9.95 -39.85 -1.11
C PRO A 423 -10.72 -39.46 -2.38
N SER A 424 -12.05 -39.60 -2.38
CA SER A 424 -12.92 -39.19 -3.50
C SER A 424 -12.95 -37.68 -3.74
N ASP A 425 -12.56 -36.86 -2.76
CA ASP A 425 -12.51 -35.40 -2.87
C ASP A 425 -11.16 -34.90 -3.44
N LEU A 426 -10.23 -35.79 -3.79
CA LEU A 426 -8.93 -35.42 -4.37
C LEU A 426 -9.04 -34.49 -5.61
N PRO A 427 -9.97 -34.71 -6.57
CA PRO A 427 -10.14 -33.78 -7.68
C PRO A 427 -10.55 -32.37 -7.22
N LYS A 428 -11.35 -32.26 -6.15
CA LYS A 428 -11.74 -30.97 -5.55
C LYS A 428 -10.56 -30.30 -4.88
N LEU A 429 -9.69 -31.06 -4.21
CA LEU A 429 -8.47 -30.52 -3.61
C LEU A 429 -7.54 -29.95 -4.68
N VAL A 430 -7.26 -30.71 -5.75
CA VAL A 430 -6.37 -30.26 -6.82
C VAL A 430 -6.90 -28.99 -7.50
N GLU A 431 -8.20 -28.93 -7.78
CA GLU A 431 -8.81 -27.71 -8.34
C GLU A 431 -8.83 -26.57 -7.32
N GLY A 432 -9.11 -26.88 -6.05
CA GLY A 432 -9.10 -25.91 -4.97
C GLY A 432 -7.73 -25.26 -4.75
N LEU A 433 -6.65 -26.05 -4.82
CA LEU A 433 -5.27 -25.57 -4.75
C LEU A 433 -4.92 -24.64 -5.90
N LYS A 434 -5.35 -24.96 -7.13
CA LYS A 434 -5.17 -24.07 -8.29
C LYS A 434 -5.89 -22.73 -8.09
N ARG A 435 -7.11 -22.76 -7.52
CA ARG A 435 -7.89 -21.55 -7.23
C ARG A 435 -7.28 -20.73 -6.09
N LEU A 436 -6.77 -21.39 -5.05
CA LEU A 436 -6.05 -20.74 -3.95
C LEU A 436 -4.79 -20.03 -4.46
N ALA A 437 -3.98 -20.71 -5.27
CA ALA A 437 -2.77 -20.15 -5.86
C ALA A 437 -3.05 -18.95 -6.81
N LYS A 438 -4.25 -18.85 -7.37
CA LYS A 438 -4.69 -17.66 -8.12
C LYS A 438 -5.14 -16.52 -7.23
N SER A 439 -5.86 -16.85 -6.15
CA SER A 439 -6.47 -15.85 -5.27
C SER A 439 -5.47 -15.12 -4.40
N ASP A 440 -4.39 -15.78 -4.00
CA ASP A 440 -3.39 -15.21 -3.10
C ASP A 440 -2.06 -14.96 -3.85
N PRO A 441 -1.53 -13.72 -3.84
CA PRO A 441 -0.32 -13.39 -4.60
C PRO A 441 0.92 -14.17 -4.12
N LEU A 442 1.00 -14.52 -2.83
CA LEU A 442 2.20 -15.11 -2.22
C LEU A 442 2.13 -16.63 -2.11
N VAL A 443 0.94 -17.21 -1.91
CA VAL A 443 0.79 -18.65 -1.72
C VAL A 443 1.39 -19.44 -2.88
N GLN A 444 2.10 -20.51 -2.52
CA GLN A 444 2.55 -21.53 -3.47
C GLN A 444 1.90 -22.86 -3.13
N CYS A 445 1.25 -23.46 -4.12
CA CYS A 445 0.70 -24.80 -4.02
C CYS A 445 1.57 -25.72 -4.86
N ILE A 446 2.25 -26.66 -4.21
CA ILE A 446 3.25 -27.55 -4.80
C ILE A 446 2.74 -28.98 -4.66
N THR A 447 2.85 -29.77 -5.72
CA THR A 447 2.68 -31.23 -5.61
C THR A 447 4.07 -31.84 -5.71
N GLU A 448 4.50 -32.51 -4.66
CA GLU A 448 5.80 -33.17 -4.61
C GLU A 448 5.79 -34.50 -5.39
N GLU A 449 6.98 -35.01 -5.71
CA GLU A 449 7.15 -36.29 -6.41
C GLU A 449 6.59 -37.48 -5.61
N SER A 450 6.52 -37.34 -4.27
CA SER A 450 5.87 -38.28 -3.36
C SER A 450 4.35 -38.37 -3.55
N GLY A 451 3.74 -37.40 -4.25
CA GLY A 451 2.29 -37.24 -4.37
C GLY A 451 1.67 -36.37 -3.27
N GLU A 452 2.48 -35.86 -2.33
CA GLU A 452 1.99 -34.93 -1.30
C GLU A 452 1.69 -33.55 -1.88
N HIS A 453 0.57 -32.97 -1.46
CA HIS A 453 0.21 -31.59 -1.80
C HIS A 453 0.62 -30.67 -0.66
N VAL A 454 1.44 -29.67 -0.96
CA VAL A 454 2.00 -28.74 0.02
C VAL A 454 1.54 -27.32 -0.29
N ILE A 455 1.12 -26.60 0.75
CA ILE A 455 0.82 -25.18 0.70
C ILE A 455 1.92 -24.45 1.44
N ALA A 456 2.56 -23.50 0.78
CA ALA A 456 3.54 -22.61 1.37
C ALA A 456 3.00 -21.17 1.46
N GLY A 457 3.25 -20.51 2.59
CA GLY A 457 2.80 -19.14 2.87
C GLY A 457 3.82 -18.35 3.72
N ALA A 458 3.60 -17.04 3.89
CA ALA A 458 4.48 -16.15 4.66
C ALA A 458 4.65 -16.58 6.13
N GLY A 459 3.56 -16.99 6.78
CA GLY A 459 3.52 -17.24 8.22
C GLY A 459 2.37 -18.15 8.62
N GLU A 460 2.24 -18.41 9.92
CA GLU A 460 1.22 -19.30 10.48
C GLU A 460 -0.20 -18.77 10.26
N LEU A 461 -0.43 -17.47 10.57
CA LEU A 461 -1.73 -16.84 10.40
C LEU A 461 -2.11 -16.79 8.91
N HIS A 462 -1.15 -16.50 8.03
CA HIS A 462 -1.37 -16.56 6.59
C HIS A 462 -1.90 -17.94 6.15
N LEU A 463 -1.20 -19.00 6.55
CA LEU A 463 -1.57 -20.36 6.21
C LEU A 463 -2.90 -20.78 6.81
N GLU A 464 -3.21 -20.39 8.05
CA GLU A 464 -4.49 -20.68 8.66
C GLU A 464 -5.66 -20.13 7.83
N ILE A 465 -5.55 -18.89 7.37
CA ILE A 465 -6.55 -18.28 6.48
C ILE A 465 -6.57 -19.00 5.13
N CYS A 466 -5.42 -19.29 4.52
CA CYS A 466 -5.36 -19.98 3.23
C CYS A 466 -5.98 -21.38 3.27
N LEU A 467 -5.75 -22.11 4.36
CA LEU A 467 -6.33 -23.44 4.59
C LEU A 467 -7.85 -23.35 4.77
N LYS A 468 -8.32 -22.30 5.45
CA LYS A 468 -9.74 -22.04 5.61
C LYS A 468 -10.40 -21.68 4.27
N ASP A 469 -9.83 -20.75 3.51
CA ASP A 469 -10.28 -20.37 2.17
C ASP A 469 -10.31 -21.62 1.24
N LEU A 470 -9.28 -22.47 1.31
CA LEU A 470 -9.23 -23.72 0.57
C LEU A 470 -10.40 -24.64 0.91
N GLN A 471 -10.61 -24.91 2.20
CA GLN A 471 -11.63 -25.84 2.66
C GLN A 471 -13.04 -25.29 2.38
N ASP A 472 -13.32 -24.07 2.82
CA ASP A 472 -14.68 -23.51 2.85
C ASP A 472 -15.11 -23.02 1.46
N ASP A 473 -14.25 -22.27 0.75
CA ASP A 473 -14.62 -21.60 -0.50
C ASP A 473 -14.22 -22.39 -1.76
N PHE A 474 -13.02 -22.97 -1.76
CA PHE A 474 -12.48 -23.59 -2.98
C PHE A 474 -12.82 -25.09 -3.10
N MET A 475 -12.97 -25.79 -1.98
CA MET A 475 -13.40 -27.18 -1.89
C MET A 475 -14.89 -27.34 -1.52
N ASN A 476 -15.63 -26.24 -1.38
CA ASN A 476 -17.05 -26.20 -0.99
C ASN A 476 -17.34 -26.95 0.34
N GLY A 477 -16.49 -26.75 1.34
CA GLY A 477 -16.61 -27.34 2.67
C GLY A 477 -16.15 -28.80 2.77
N ALA A 478 -15.55 -29.37 1.72
CA ALA A 478 -15.00 -30.72 1.81
C ALA A 478 -13.80 -30.74 2.77
N PRO A 479 -13.82 -31.60 3.81
CA PRO A 479 -12.83 -31.56 4.89
C PRO A 479 -11.44 -31.98 4.42
N ILE A 480 -10.43 -31.25 4.88
CA ILE A 480 -9.01 -31.55 4.64
C ILE A 480 -8.35 -32.01 5.94
N LYS A 481 -7.31 -32.83 5.83
CA LYS A 481 -6.33 -33.05 6.90
C LYS A 481 -5.09 -32.24 6.58
N LYS A 482 -4.45 -31.71 7.62
CA LYS A 482 -3.26 -30.87 7.52
C LYS A 482 -2.17 -31.41 8.43
N SER A 483 -0.93 -31.37 7.97
CA SER A 483 0.25 -31.65 8.79
C SER A 483 0.53 -30.50 9.75
N ASN A 484 1.51 -30.70 10.64
CA ASN A 484 2.09 -29.59 11.38
C ASN A 484 2.86 -28.66 10.42
N PRO A 485 2.88 -27.34 10.68
CA PRO A 485 3.69 -26.40 9.91
C PRO A 485 5.18 -26.72 10.03
N VAL A 486 5.89 -26.70 8.91
CA VAL A 486 7.34 -26.87 8.82
C VAL A 486 7.97 -25.71 8.07
N VAL A 487 9.22 -25.37 8.39
CA VAL A 487 9.96 -24.30 7.70
C VAL A 487 10.85 -24.90 6.61
N SER A 488 10.94 -24.23 5.47
CA SER A 488 11.85 -24.63 4.40
C SER A 488 13.29 -24.35 4.79
N PHE A 489 14.11 -25.39 4.85
CA PHE A 489 15.56 -25.22 4.98
C PHE A 489 16.17 -24.79 3.64
N ARG A 490 17.19 -23.94 3.71
CA ARG A 490 18.07 -23.62 2.60
C ARG A 490 19.43 -24.25 2.87
N GLU A 491 20.17 -24.52 1.80
CA GLU A 491 21.51 -25.13 1.87
C GLU A 491 22.55 -24.07 1.52
N THR A 492 23.69 -24.11 2.21
CA THR A 492 24.87 -23.28 1.93
C THR A 492 26.14 -24.10 2.17
N ILE A 493 27.29 -23.59 1.76
CA ILE A 493 28.61 -24.23 1.94
C ILE A 493 29.55 -23.30 2.72
N GLU A 494 30.40 -23.87 3.58
CA GLU A 494 31.40 -23.09 4.34
C GLU A 494 32.66 -22.77 3.53
N GLY A 495 32.82 -23.40 2.36
CA GLY A 495 34.04 -23.32 1.56
C GLY A 495 35.12 -24.28 2.03
N VAL A 496 36.13 -24.47 1.18
CA VAL A 496 37.30 -25.33 1.45
C VAL A 496 38.55 -24.64 0.91
N ASP A 497 39.69 -24.90 1.54
CA ASP A 497 40.96 -24.37 1.08
C ASP A 497 41.36 -25.01 -0.26
N ASP A 498 41.77 -24.15 -1.20
CA ASP A 498 42.18 -24.54 -2.56
C ASP A 498 41.17 -25.46 -3.30
N PRO A 499 39.93 -24.96 -3.53
CA PRO A 499 38.84 -25.78 -4.07
C PRO A 499 39.13 -26.27 -5.50
N GLU A 500 39.97 -25.56 -6.26
CA GLU A 500 40.40 -25.93 -7.61
C GLU A 500 41.25 -27.19 -7.65
N SER A 501 41.92 -27.52 -6.54
CA SER A 501 42.74 -28.73 -6.43
C SER A 501 42.07 -29.81 -5.59
N THR A 502 41.34 -29.41 -4.54
CA THR A 502 40.89 -30.35 -3.49
C THR A 502 39.43 -30.78 -3.61
N ALA A 503 38.59 -29.99 -4.30
CA ALA A 503 37.13 -30.17 -4.30
C ALA A 503 36.50 -30.21 -5.70
N VAL A 504 37.30 -30.49 -6.73
CA VAL A 504 36.81 -30.64 -8.10
C VAL A 504 36.06 -31.97 -8.25
N CYS A 505 34.76 -31.87 -8.49
CA CYS A 505 33.89 -32.97 -8.85
C CYS A 505 33.86 -33.18 -10.36
N LEU A 506 34.06 -34.41 -10.81
CA LEU A 506 33.95 -34.82 -12.21
C LEU A 506 32.63 -35.54 -12.47
N SER A 507 31.83 -35.03 -13.40
CA SER A 507 30.66 -35.73 -13.96
C SER A 507 30.86 -36.01 -15.45
N LYS A 508 30.30 -37.13 -15.94
CA LYS A 508 30.38 -37.54 -17.35
C LYS A 508 28.97 -37.71 -17.91
N SER A 509 28.75 -37.25 -19.14
CA SER A 509 27.48 -37.49 -19.83
C SER A 509 27.25 -39.00 -20.06
N PRO A 510 25.99 -39.46 -20.20
CA PRO A 510 25.70 -40.87 -20.44
C PRO A 510 26.41 -41.45 -21.68
N ASN A 511 26.56 -40.64 -22.74
CA ASN A 511 27.32 -41.01 -23.96
C ASN A 511 28.84 -40.85 -23.82
N LYS A 512 29.34 -40.41 -22.66
CA LYS A 512 30.76 -40.19 -22.31
C LYS A 512 31.52 -39.16 -23.17
N HIS A 513 30.83 -38.41 -24.03
CA HIS A 513 31.45 -37.39 -24.88
C HIS A 513 31.76 -36.10 -24.11
N ASN A 514 30.98 -35.80 -23.07
CA ASN A 514 31.15 -34.60 -22.26
C ASN A 514 31.63 -34.95 -20.86
N ARG A 515 32.57 -34.16 -20.37
CA ARG A 515 33.08 -34.23 -19.00
C ARG A 515 32.98 -32.84 -18.40
N LEU A 516 32.34 -32.74 -17.24
CA LEU A 516 32.18 -31.51 -16.48
C LEU A 516 33.03 -31.61 -15.22
N TYR A 517 33.87 -30.60 -15.00
CA TYR A 517 34.69 -30.44 -13.80
C TYR A 517 34.16 -29.21 -13.09
N ILE A 518 33.61 -29.39 -11.88
CA ILE A 518 32.93 -28.33 -11.13
C ILE A 518 33.42 -28.41 -9.69
N TYR A 519 33.72 -27.24 -9.10
CA TYR A 519 33.86 -27.06 -7.67
C TYR A 519 32.89 -25.95 -7.23
N ALA A 520 32.63 -25.85 -5.92
CA ALA A 520 31.76 -24.82 -5.38
C ALA A 520 32.48 -24.04 -4.28
N THR A 521 32.30 -22.72 -4.27
CA THR A 521 32.81 -21.80 -3.26
C THR A 521 31.68 -20.92 -2.74
N PRO A 522 31.71 -20.52 -1.45
CA PRO A 522 30.75 -19.57 -0.93
C PRO A 522 30.90 -18.23 -1.67
N PHE A 523 29.78 -17.53 -1.86
CA PHE A 523 29.86 -16.17 -2.38
C PHE A 523 30.58 -15.24 -1.40
N PRO A 524 31.27 -14.20 -1.91
CA PRO A 524 31.72 -13.09 -1.07
C PRO A 524 30.57 -12.50 -0.25
N GLU A 525 30.89 -11.96 0.92
CA GLU A 525 29.90 -11.33 1.79
C GLU A 525 29.05 -10.29 1.01
N LYS A 526 27.75 -10.28 1.27
CA LYS A 526 26.76 -9.35 0.68
C LYS A 526 26.53 -9.48 -0.83
N LEU A 527 27.28 -10.31 -1.55
CA LEU A 527 27.02 -10.52 -2.99
C LEU A 527 25.67 -11.23 -3.19
N ALA A 528 25.35 -12.21 -2.35
CA ALA A 528 24.06 -12.89 -2.38
C ALA A 528 22.90 -11.89 -2.19
N ASP A 529 22.98 -11.04 -1.15
CA ASP A 529 21.98 -10.00 -0.87
C ASP A 529 21.85 -9.01 -2.05
N ALA A 530 22.97 -8.62 -2.66
CA ALA A 530 22.97 -7.71 -3.81
C ALA A 530 22.33 -8.31 -5.07
N ILE A 531 22.50 -9.62 -5.29
CA ILE A 531 21.83 -10.35 -6.37
C ILE A 531 20.32 -10.44 -6.07
N GLU A 532 19.94 -10.75 -4.84
CA GLU A 532 18.52 -10.81 -4.43
C GLU A 532 17.83 -9.44 -4.53
N ASP A 533 18.51 -8.36 -4.12
CA ASP A 533 18.04 -6.98 -4.26
C ASP A 533 17.91 -6.57 -5.75
N GLY A 534 18.62 -7.26 -6.65
CA GLY A 534 18.72 -6.95 -8.07
C GLY A 534 19.66 -5.77 -8.37
N LYS A 535 20.62 -5.48 -7.48
CA LYS A 535 21.73 -4.54 -7.73
C LYS A 535 22.74 -5.11 -8.73
N VAL A 536 22.88 -6.43 -8.73
CA VAL A 536 23.71 -7.19 -9.67
C VAL A 536 22.80 -8.14 -10.46
N THR A 537 22.69 -7.94 -11.77
CA THR A 537 21.84 -8.77 -12.62
C THR A 537 22.59 -9.34 -13.84
N PRO A 538 22.18 -10.51 -14.35
CA PRO A 538 22.73 -11.04 -15.61
C PRO A 538 22.47 -10.13 -16.83
N ARG A 539 21.53 -9.19 -16.73
CA ARG A 539 21.15 -8.27 -17.81
C ARG A 539 22.00 -6.99 -17.84
N ASP A 540 22.75 -6.72 -16.77
CA ASP A 540 23.60 -5.54 -16.69
C ASP A 540 24.68 -5.56 -17.78
N GLU A 541 25.12 -4.37 -18.19
CA GLU A 541 26.19 -4.25 -19.17
C GLU A 541 27.45 -4.98 -18.65
N PRO A 542 28.05 -5.90 -19.43
CA PRO A 542 29.07 -6.82 -18.93
C PRO A 542 30.27 -6.12 -18.27
N LYS A 543 30.75 -4.99 -18.81
CA LYS A 543 31.89 -4.28 -18.22
C LYS A 543 31.52 -3.57 -16.92
N ALA A 544 30.34 -2.97 -16.85
CA ALA A 544 29.83 -2.34 -15.64
C ALA A 544 29.64 -3.38 -14.53
N ARG A 545 29.06 -4.55 -14.84
CA ARG A 545 28.89 -5.65 -13.88
C ARG A 545 30.22 -6.20 -13.40
N MET A 546 31.16 -6.47 -14.31
CA MET A 546 32.50 -6.95 -13.96
C MET A 546 33.21 -5.98 -13.01
N LYS A 547 33.13 -4.67 -13.30
CA LYS A 547 33.70 -3.63 -12.45
C LYS A 547 33.07 -3.63 -11.05
N MET A 548 31.74 -3.72 -10.97
CA MET A 548 31.01 -3.78 -9.70
C MET A 548 31.38 -5.02 -8.89
N LEU A 549 31.39 -6.21 -9.51
CA LEU A 549 31.78 -7.47 -8.87
C LEU A 549 33.19 -7.41 -8.28
N ARG A 550 34.14 -6.80 -9.01
CA ARG A 550 35.52 -6.65 -8.54
C ARG A 550 35.66 -5.59 -7.46
N ASP A 551 35.16 -4.38 -7.72
CA ASP A 551 35.44 -3.21 -6.89
C ASP A 551 34.62 -3.22 -5.57
N GLU A 552 33.37 -3.73 -5.60
CA GLU A 552 32.48 -3.71 -4.43
C GLU A 552 32.42 -5.05 -3.68
N TYR A 553 32.58 -6.17 -4.39
CA TYR A 553 32.44 -7.52 -3.83
C TYR A 553 33.73 -8.33 -3.83
N GLY A 554 34.84 -7.75 -4.28
CA GLY A 554 36.16 -8.38 -4.23
C GLY A 554 36.32 -9.63 -5.10
N VAL A 555 35.46 -9.81 -6.11
CA VAL A 555 35.54 -10.95 -7.04
C VAL A 555 36.81 -10.80 -7.90
N PRO A 556 37.65 -11.85 -8.03
CA PRO A 556 38.83 -11.82 -8.89
C PRO A 556 38.47 -11.43 -10.33
N GLU A 557 39.34 -10.67 -10.99
CA GLU A 557 39.06 -10.07 -12.30
C GLU A 557 38.66 -11.11 -13.36
N ASP A 558 39.34 -12.26 -13.38
CA ASP A 558 39.04 -13.36 -14.30
C ASP A 558 37.69 -14.04 -14.02
N ALA A 559 37.24 -14.04 -12.76
CA ALA A 559 35.95 -14.61 -12.35
C ALA A 559 34.79 -13.60 -12.49
N ALA A 560 35.08 -12.30 -12.45
CA ALA A 560 34.10 -11.23 -12.59
C ALA A 560 33.68 -10.97 -14.06
N ARG A 561 34.52 -11.38 -15.01
CA ARG A 561 34.33 -11.23 -16.45
C ARG A 561 33.35 -12.26 -17.01
#